data_AF-A0A7V9KBV4-F1
#
_entry.id   AF-A0A7V9KBV4-F1
#
_cell.length_a   1.000
_cell.length_b   1.000
_cell.length_c   1.000
_cell.angle_alpha   90.00
_cell.angle_beta   90.00
_cell.angle_gamma   90.00
#
_symmetry.space_group_name_H-M   'P 1'
#
loop_
_entity.id
_entity.type
_entity.pdbx_description
1 polymer ?
#
loop_
_entity_poly.entity_id
_entity_poly.type
_entity_poly.pdbx_seq_one_letter_code
_entity_poly.pdbx_strand_id
1 'polypeptide(L)'
;MSDDDGFERLRPQLLRLAYSQLGSLSEAEDVVQEAWLRLQRTDQEAIDDLRAWLTTVVGRLSLDAMRSARVRREQYIGPWLPDPLVETPSSE
;
A
#
# COMPACT_ATOMS: atom_id res chain seq x y z
N MET A 1 24.88 2.50 3.19
CA MET A 1 23.69 1.90 2.57
C MET A 1 22.56 2.77 3.06
N SER A 2 22.06 3.67 2.20
CA SER A 2 21.05 4.62 2.64
C SER A 2 19.76 3.87 2.93
N ASP A 3 18.97 4.35 3.88
CA ASP A 3 17.69 3.75 4.26
C ASP A 3 16.73 3.56 3.07
N ASP A 4 16.84 4.46 2.10
CA ASP A 4 16.19 4.39 0.79
C ASP A 4 16.46 3.06 0.07
N ASP A 5 17.70 2.53 0.14
CA ASP A 5 18.07 1.26 -0.45
C ASP A 5 17.35 0.08 0.23
N GLY A 6 17.08 0.18 1.54
CA GLY A 6 16.39 -0.84 2.33
C GLY A 6 14.92 -0.96 1.97
N PHE A 7 14.25 0.19 1.91
CA PHE A 7 12.86 0.27 1.49
C PHE A 7 12.68 -0.18 0.04
N GLU A 8 13.49 0.32 -0.90
CA GLU A 8 13.34 0.00 -2.32
C GLU A 8 13.54 -1.50 -2.62
N ARG A 9 14.41 -2.19 -1.87
CA ARG A 9 14.52 -3.67 -1.95
C ARG A 9 13.25 -4.40 -1.51
N LEU A 10 12.50 -3.86 -0.56
CA LEU A 10 11.28 -4.46 -0.02
C LEU A 10 10.03 -4.02 -0.76
N ARG A 11 10.06 -2.89 -1.46
CA ARG A 11 8.92 -2.27 -2.15
C ARG A 11 8.13 -3.25 -3.03
N PRO A 12 8.73 -4.12 -3.86
CA PRO A 12 7.96 -5.08 -4.65
C PRO A 12 7.20 -6.13 -3.80
N GLN A 13 7.75 -6.51 -2.65
CA GLN A 13 7.09 -7.44 -1.72
C GLN A 13 5.96 -6.75 -0.96
N LEU A 14 6.18 -5.51 -0.51
CA LEU A 14 5.17 -4.71 0.18
C LEU A 14 3.97 -4.38 -0.72
N LEU A 15 4.24 -4.05 -1.99
CA LEU A 15 3.19 -3.80 -2.98
C LEU A 15 2.36 -5.06 -3.23
N ARG A 16 3.01 -6.22 -3.38
CA ARG A 16 2.32 -7.51 -3.55
C ARG A 16 1.45 -7.87 -2.34
N LEU A 17 1.93 -7.58 -1.13
CA LEU A 17 1.18 -7.76 0.10
C LEU A 17 -0.08 -6.88 0.13
N ALA A 18 0.07 -5.57 -0.06
CA ALA A 18 -1.05 -4.63 -0.07
C ALA A 18 -2.06 -4.97 -1.17
N TYR A 19 -1.58 -5.27 -2.38
CA TYR A 19 -2.43 -5.67 -3.50
C TYR A 19 -3.23 -6.94 -3.20
N SER A 20 -2.62 -7.94 -2.54
CA SER A 20 -3.34 -9.17 -2.16
C SER A 20 -4.48 -8.93 -1.17
N GLN A 21 -4.41 -7.86 -0.38
CA GLN A 21 -5.44 -7.49 0.60
C GLN A 21 -6.51 -6.58 0.01
N LEU A 22 -6.11 -5.63 -0.84
CA LEU A 22 -6.98 -4.57 -1.36
C LEU A 22 -7.63 -4.93 -2.70
N GLY A 23 -6.98 -5.75 -3.52
CA GLY A 23 -7.43 -6.07 -4.88
C GLY A 23 -7.31 -4.91 -5.88
N SER A 24 -6.76 -3.77 -5.46
CA SER A 24 -6.55 -2.57 -6.27
C SER A 24 -5.07 -2.20 -6.28
N LEU A 25 -4.50 -2.03 -7.48
CA LEU A 25 -3.10 -1.63 -7.63
C LEU A 25 -2.88 -0.21 -7.10
N SER A 26 -3.76 0.73 -7.44
CA SER A 26 -3.65 2.12 -7.00
C SER A 26 -3.74 2.25 -5.47
N GLU A 27 -4.70 1.58 -4.83
CA GLU A 27 -4.79 1.62 -3.36
C GLU A 27 -3.58 0.95 -2.71
N ALA A 28 -3.01 -0.09 -3.34
CA ALA A 28 -1.79 -0.72 -2.86
C ALA A 28 -0.55 0.20 -2.97
N GLU A 29 -0.41 0.93 -4.08
CA GLU A 29 0.65 1.92 -4.27
C GLU A 29 0.53 3.03 -3.22
N ASP A 30 -0.66 3.57 -2.99
CA ASP A 30 -0.91 4.60 -1.98
C ASP A 30 -0.52 4.12 -0.57
N VAL A 31 -0.88 2.89 -0.21
CA VAL A 31 -0.50 2.29 1.07
C VAL A 31 1.03 2.17 1.21
N VAL A 32 1.72 1.72 0.18
CA VAL A 32 3.18 1.56 0.20
C VAL A 32 3.88 2.92 0.27
N GLN A 33 3.35 3.94 -0.40
CA GLN A 33 3.86 5.31 -0.34
C GLN A 33 3.66 5.92 1.05
N GLU A 34 2.50 5.74 1.66
CA GLU A 34 2.26 6.19 3.04
C GLU A 34 3.17 5.45 4.04
N ALA A 35 3.47 4.17 3.82
CA ALA A 35 4.43 3.43 4.64
C ALA A 35 5.85 4.02 4.53
N TRP A 36 6.29 4.40 3.32
CA TRP A 36 7.57 5.10 3.13
C TRP A 36 7.59 6.44 3.87
N LEU A 37 6.54 7.26 3.74
CA LEU A 37 6.46 8.55 4.45
C LEU A 37 6.53 8.39 5.97
N ARG A 38 5.95 7.30 6.52
CA ARG A 38 6.07 6.98 7.95
C ARG A 38 7.48 6.56 8.33
N LEU A 39 8.16 5.78 7.48
CA LEU A 39 9.55 5.40 7.69
C LEU A 39 10.45 6.64 7.77
N GLN A 40 10.29 7.58 6.83
CA GLN A 40 11.05 8.84 6.79
C GLN A 40 10.82 9.75 8.01
N ARG A 41 9.73 9.56 8.75
CA ARG A 41 9.40 10.31 9.98
C ARG A 41 9.76 9.54 11.26
N THR A 42 10.19 8.29 11.13
CA THR A 42 10.56 7.43 12.26
C THR A 42 12.07 7.45 12.43
N ASP A 43 12.54 7.39 13.67
CA ASP A 43 13.95 7.14 13.95
C ASP A 43 14.28 5.70 13.51
N GLN A 44 14.96 5.55 12.38
CA GLN A 44 15.22 4.26 11.76
C GLN A 44 16.29 3.47 12.51
N GLU A 45 17.16 4.13 13.28
CA GLU A 45 18.14 3.45 14.15
C GLU A 45 17.46 2.68 15.29
N ALA A 46 16.23 3.06 15.64
CA ALA A 46 15.40 2.36 16.62
C ALA A 46 14.63 1.17 16.03
N ILE A 47 14.74 0.90 14.73
CA ILE A 47 14.06 -0.21 14.05
C ILE A 47 15.00 -1.42 13.97
N ASP A 48 14.78 -2.40 14.84
CA ASP A 48 15.59 -3.63 14.86
C ASP A 48 15.45 -4.48 13.58
N ASP A 49 14.24 -4.53 13.01
CA ASP A 49 13.96 -5.25 11.75
C ASP A 49 13.03 -4.41 10.85
N LEU A 50 13.64 -3.79 9.85
CA LEU A 50 12.96 -2.94 8.87
C LEU A 50 11.86 -3.70 8.10
N ARG A 51 12.10 -4.97 7.76
CA ARG A 51 11.14 -5.77 7.00
C ARG A 51 9.91 -6.09 7.84
N ALA A 52 10.11 -6.50 9.09
CA ALA A 52 9.02 -6.77 10.02
C ALA A 52 8.21 -5.49 10.30
N TRP A 53 8.90 -4.37 10.49
CA TRP A 53 8.26 -3.07 10.69
C TRP A 53 7.42 -2.65 9.49
N LEU A 54 7.99 -2.66 8.27
CA LEU A 54 7.28 -2.26 7.05
C LEU A 54 6.09 -3.18 6.73
N THR A 55 6.25 -4.50 6.89
CA THR A 55 5.16 -5.47 6.69
C THR A 55 4.00 -5.18 7.65
N THR A 56 4.30 -4.84 8.90
CA THR A 56 3.30 -4.49 9.91
C THR A 56 2.58 -3.18 9.56
N VAL A 57 3.33 -2.15 9.16
CA VAL A 57 2.78 -0.84 8.78
C VAL A 57 1.87 -0.96 7.57
N VAL A 58 2.34 -1.63 6.51
CA VAL A 58 1.55 -1.87 5.28
C VAL A 58 0.29 -2.68 5.56
N GLY A 59 0.37 -3.72 6.39
CA GLY A 59 -0.80 -4.50 6.78
C GLY A 59 -1.85 -3.65 7.51
N ARG A 60 -1.43 -2.79 8.45
CA ARG A 60 -2.34 -1.88 9.17
C ARG A 60 -2.99 -0.87 8.25
N LEU A 61 -2.20 -0.22 7.39
CA LEU A 61 -2.69 0.73 6.41
C LEU A 61 -3.70 0.11 5.44
N SER A 62 -3.45 -1.13 5.00
CA SER A 62 -4.39 -1.86 4.13
C SER A 62 -5.72 -2.16 4.84
N LEU A 63 -5.69 -2.56 6.11
CA LEU A 63 -6.90 -2.75 6.92
C LEU A 63 -7.70 -1.44 7.09
N ASP A 64 -7.01 -0.32 7.27
CA ASP A 64 -7.63 1.00 7.41
C ASP A 64 -8.23 1.51 6.10
N ALA A 65 -7.55 1.26 4.98
CA ALA A 65 -8.06 1.56 3.64
C ALA A 65 -9.34 0.75 3.35
N MET A 66 -9.37 -0.55 3.66
CA MET A 66 -10.58 -1.37 3.51
C MET A 66 -11.76 -0.86 4.36
N ARG A 67 -11.50 -0.48 5.62
CA ARG A 67 -12.52 0.12 6.49
C ARG A 67 -13.07 1.42 5.89
N SER A 68 -12.18 2.29 5.41
CA SER A 68 -12.58 3.57 4.80
C SER A 68 -13.39 3.36 3.51
N ALA A 69 -12.98 2.42 2.66
CA ALA A 69 -13.71 2.07 1.45
C ALA A 69 -15.11 1.51 1.77
N ARG A 70 -15.24 0.70 2.83
CA ARG A 70 -16.53 0.21 3.29
C ARG A 70 -17.43 1.34 3.78
N VAL A 71 -16.91 2.27 4.59
CA VAL A 71 -17.67 3.45 5.05
C VAL A 71 -18.14 4.30 3.87
N ARG A 72 -17.30 4.53 2.85
CA ARG A 72 -17.70 5.26 1.63
C ARG A 72 -18.84 4.56 0.88
N ARG A 73 -18.82 3.23 0.79
CA ARG A 73 -19.90 2.44 0.16
C ARG A 73 -21.20 2.46 0.97
N GLU A 74 -21.11 2.46 2.31
CA GLU A 74 -22.28 2.53 3.20
C GLU A 74 -22.93 3.92 3.21
N GLN A 75 -22.16 4.98 2.94
CA GLN A 75 -22.68 6.35 2.78
C GLN A 75 -23.27 6.62 1.38
N TYR A 76 -23.03 5.75 0.40
CA TYR A 76 -23.51 5.95 -0.98
C TYR A 76 -24.81 5.19 -1.25
N ILE A 77 -25.91 5.93 -1.51
CA ILE A 77 -27.15 5.35 -2.03
C ILE A 77 -26.97 5.11 -3.54
N GLY A 78 -26.46 3.93 -3.94
CA GLY A 78 -26.32 3.52 -5.35
C GLY A 78 -25.34 2.35 -5.60
N PRO A 79 -25.37 1.67 -6.77
CA PRO A 79 -24.55 0.47 -7.03
C PRO A 79 -23.07 0.82 -7.26
N TRP A 80 -22.17 0.21 -6.48
CA TRP A 80 -20.72 0.36 -6.62
C TRP A 80 -20.15 -0.57 -7.71
N LEU A 81 -19.35 -0.02 -8.63
CA LEU A 81 -18.63 -0.78 -9.66
C LEU A 81 -17.10 -0.66 -9.41
N PRO A 82 -16.32 -1.76 -9.39
CA PRO A 82 -14.86 -1.70 -9.34
C PRO A 82 -14.26 -1.08 -10.60
N ASP A 83 -13.09 -0.44 -10.46
CA ASP A 83 -12.35 0.15 -11.58
C ASP A 83 -11.89 -0.92 -12.58
N PRO A 84 -12.14 -0.75 -13.89
CA PRO A 84 -11.69 -1.68 -14.91
C PRO A 84 -10.19 -1.57 -15.13
N LEU A 85 -9.52 -2.73 -15.20
CA LEU A 85 -8.11 -2.82 -15.57
C LEU A 85 -7.96 -2.42 -17.04
N VAL A 86 -7.47 -1.20 -17.29
CA VAL A 86 -7.12 -0.75 -18.63
C VAL A 86 -5.74 -1.32 -18.97
N GLU A 87 -5.70 -2.40 -19.75
CA GLU A 87 -4.47 -2.80 -20.43
C GLU A 87 -4.17 -1.74 -21.50
N THR A 88 -3.13 -0.94 -21.30
CA THR A 88 -2.63 -0.04 -22.34
C THR A 88 -2.15 -0.88 -23.52
N PRO A 89 -2.70 -0.72 -24.74
CA PRO A 89 -2.20 -1.48 -25.88
C PRO A 89 -0.73 -1.12 -26.11
N SER A 90 0.13 -2.14 -26.15
CA SER A 90 1.51 -1.98 -26.63
C SER A 90 1.45 -1.42 -28.04
N SER A 91 1.93 -0.19 -28.22
CA SER A 91 2.14 0.38 -29.55
C SER A 91 3.23 -0.42 -30.28
N GLU A 92 2.89 -0.99 -31.43
CA GLU A 92 3.85 -1.47 -32.45
C GLU A 92 4.64 -0.32 -33.08
#